data_AF-A0A9P3B8M9-F1
#
_entry.id   AF-A0A9P3B8M9-F1
#
_cell.length_a   1.000
_cell.length_b   1.000
_cell.length_c   1.000
_cell.angle_alpha   90.00
_cell.angle_beta   90.00
_cell.angle_gamma   90.00
#
_symmetry.space_group_name_H-M   'P 1'
#
loop_
_entity.id
_entity.type
_entity.pdbx_description
1 polymer ?
#
loop_
_entity_poly.entity_id
_entity_poly.type
_entity_poly.pdbx_seq_one_letter_code
_entity_poly.pdbx_strand_id
1 'polypeptide(L)'
;MPPTSPKCGRQRDPASPRRSRRLARQLPDVDIREAARARQRSVCKSRRQQSVNGMPEPSETFTNLVEAARARVESYVNEGRPHEEYLRPCLKAFLEWLPPGGQTSVARDIINAENDDQKLWQVFHDLLTYLLYPMMAESSIPSKPESPFDFRKPNLDVFAGTLIQPEVRDPDFRDECARR
;
A
#
# COMPACT_ATOMS: atom_id res chain seq x y z
N MET A 1 3.84 -1.74 73.97
CA MET A 1 2.44 -2.24 73.79
C MET A 1 1.52 -1.05 73.49
N PRO A 2 0.32 -1.26 72.90
CA PRO A 2 -0.36 -0.32 71.98
C PRO A 2 -1.39 0.59 72.72
N PRO A 3 -2.29 1.42 72.11
CA PRO A 3 -3.26 1.21 70.98
C PRO A 3 -3.10 2.25 69.83
N THR A 4 -3.89 2.39 68.73
CA THR A 4 -4.77 1.56 67.87
C THR A 4 -5.04 2.32 66.54
N SER A 5 -5.35 1.64 65.44
CA SER A 5 -5.87 2.27 64.19
C SER A 5 -7.41 2.37 64.14
N PRO A 6 -7.98 3.30 63.34
CA PRO A 6 -9.32 3.13 62.77
C PRO A 6 -9.36 3.18 61.22
N LYS A 7 -10.56 2.92 60.66
CA LYS A 7 -10.88 2.58 59.25
C LYS A 7 -11.68 3.68 58.50
N CYS A 8 -11.80 3.50 57.18
CA CYS A 8 -12.80 4.07 56.23
C CYS A 8 -12.68 5.58 55.87
N GLY A 9 -13.03 6.03 54.65
CA GLY A 9 -13.37 5.32 53.41
C GLY A 9 -14.02 6.20 52.30
N ARG A 10 -13.83 5.82 51.01
CA ARG A 10 -14.60 6.16 49.77
C ARG A 10 -15.17 7.57 49.52
N GLN A 11 -14.76 8.20 48.40
CA GLN A 11 -15.59 8.78 47.31
C GLN A 11 -14.75 8.69 46.00
N ARG A 12 -15.18 8.16 44.84
CA ARG A 12 -16.31 8.44 43.91
C ARG A 12 -16.07 9.64 42.98
N ASP A 13 -15.45 9.38 41.82
CA ASP A 13 -15.33 10.33 40.71
C ASP A 13 -16.65 10.46 39.90
N PRO A 14 -17.08 11.69 39.53
CA PRO A 14 -18.23 11.91 38.66
C PRO A 14 -17.86 11.96 37.16
N ALA A 15 -18.77 11.49 36.32
CA ALA A 15 -18.59 11.43 34.86
C ALA A 15 -18.61 12.82 34.18
N SER A 16 -17.83 12.98 33.10
CA SER A 16 -17.85 14.17 32.24
C SER A 16 -18.91 14.07 31.13
N PRO A 17 -19.67 15.15 30.83
CA PRO A 17 -20.81 15.07 29.92
C PRO A 17 -20.46 15.32 28.45
N ARG A 18 -21.10 14.54 27.56
CA ARG A 18 -21.20 14.85 26.12
C ARG A 18 -21.87 16.22 25.92
N ARG A 19 -21.29 17.09 25.07
CA ARG A 19 -22.02 18.28 24.59
C ARG A 19 -21.68 18.63 23.13
N SER A 20 -22.58 18.27 22.23
CA SER A 20 -22.66 18.81 20.88
C SER A 20 -23.46 20.12 20.90
N ARG A 21 -23.01 21.14 20.13
CA ARG A 21 -23.87 22.26 19.71
C ARG A 21 -23.34 22.89 18.41
N ARG A 22 -24.24 23.31 17.53
CA ARG A 22 -23.97 23.80 16.17
C ARG A 22 -24.57 25.22 15.99
N LEU A 23 -23.86 26.10 15.27
CA LEU A 23 -24.32 27.34 14.58
C LEU A 23 -24.80 28.49 15.51
N ALA A 24 -24.59 29.79 15.25
CA ALA A 24 -24.43 30.53 13.99
C ALA A 24 -23.82 31.96 14.14
N ARG A 25 -23.18 32.48 13.07
CA ARG A 25 -23.00 33.90 12.57
C ARG A 25 -22.63 35.04 13.57
N GLN A 26 -21.70 35.97 13.29
CA GLN A 26 -21.61 36.90 12.14
C GLN A 26 -20.17 37.43 11.85
N LEU A 27 -20.01 38.12 10.70
CA LEU A 27 -18.83 38.84 10.13
C LEU A 27 -18.83 40.34 10.56
N PRO A 28 -17.73 41.14 10.46
CA PRO A 28 -16.91 41.46 9.26
C PRO A 28 -15.41 41.11 9.40
N ASP A 29 -14.64 40.73 8.38
CA ASP A 29 -14.27 41.41 7.11
C ASP A 29 -13.05 42.34 7.24
N VAL A 30 -11.83 41.76 7.23
CA VAL A 30 -10.59 42.36 6.72
C VAL A 30 -9.71 41.28 6.06
N ASP A 31 -9.46 41.53 4.78
CA ASP A 31 -8.74 40.76 3.77
C ASP A 31 -7.23 40.52 4.05
N ILE A 32 -6.87 39.41 4.72
CA ILE A 32 -5.46 38.97 4.89
C ILE A 32 -5.27 37.44 4.71
N ARG A 33 -6.17 36.74 4.00
CA ARG A 33 -6.08 35.25 3.84
C ARG A 33 -6.19 34.70 2.42
N GLU A 34 -6.40 35.53 1.40
CA GLU A 34 -6.48 35.09 -0.01
C GLU A 34 -5.09 34.74 -0.60
N ALA A 35 -4.04 35.49 -0.23
CA ALA A 35 -2.69 35.32 -0.79
C ALA A 35 -2.01 33.96 -0.49
N ALA A 36 -2.40 33.30 0.61
CA ALA A 36 -1.81 32.03 1.03
C ALA A 36 -2.39 30.80 0.30
N ARG A 37 -3.63 30.86 -0.20
CA ARG A 37 -4.29 29.70 -0.84
C ARG A 37 -4.09 29.63 -2.35
N ALA A 38 -3.72 30.74 -3.00
CA ALA A 38 -3.37 30.77 -4.42
C ALA A 38 -2.09 29.97 -4.77
N ARG A 39 -1.18 29.76 -3.81
CA ARG A 39 0.09 29.04 -4.02
C ARG A 39 0.01 27.52 -3.92
N GLN A 40 -1.11 26.95 -3.43
CA GLN A 40 -1.28 25.49 -3.29
C GLN A 40 -2.24 24.86 -4.31
N ARG A 41 -2.80 25.64 -5.26
CA ARG A 41 -3.71 25.12 -6.30
C ARG A 41 -3.16 25.13 -7.73
N SER A 42 -1.91 25.54 -7.94
CA SER A 42 -1.30 25.64 -9.29
C SER A 42 -0.40 24.47 -9.70
N VAL A 43 -0.15 23.49 -8.82
CA VAL A 43 0.61 22.25 -9.14
C VAL A 43 -0.31 21.02 -9.20
N CYS A 44 -1.53 21.22 -9.70
CA CYS A 44 -2.33 20.15 -10.30
C CYS A 44 -2.60 20.46 -11.78
N LYS A 45 -1.55 20.88 -12.50
CA LYS A 45 -1.59 20.84 -13.97
C LYS A 45 -1.65 19.37 -14.38
N SER A 46 -2.74 19.01 -15.03
CA SER A 46 -2.97 17.72 -15.66
C SER A 46 -1.69 17.19 -16.32
N ARG A 47 -1.06 16.16 -15.71
CA ARG A 47 -0.05 15.35 -16.39
C ARG A 47 -0.79 14.42 -17.34
N ARG A 48 -1.31 15.04 -18.40
CA ARG A 48 -1.90 14.43 -19.59
C ARG A 48 -1.07 13.20 -19.94
N GLN A 49 -1.70 12.03 -20.00
CA GLN A 49 -1.03 10.76 -20.26
C GLN A 49 -0.17 10.90 -21.50
N GLN A 50 1.15 10.94 -21.31
CA GLN A 50 2.08 10.82 -22.43
C GLN A 50 2.09 9.35 -22.80
N SER A 51 1.49 9.05 -23.95
CA SER A 51 1.69 7.77 -24.64
C SER A 51 3.18 7.53 -24.74
N VAL A 52 3.67 6.51 -24.04
CA VAL A 52 5.07 6.11 -24.09
C VAL A 52 5.27 5.35 -25.39
N ASN A 53 5.41 6.09 -26.49
CA ASN A 53 5.85 5.53 -27.75
C ASN A 53 7.27 5.01 -27.55
N GLY A 54 7.42 3.69 -27.60
CA GLY A 54 8.69 3.04 -27.29
C GLY A 54 9.76 3.38 -28.32
N MET A 55 10.78 4.13 -27.87
CA MET A 55 12.13 3.93 -28.39
C MET A 55 12.83 2.95 -27.45
N PRO A 56 13.44 1.87 -27.95
CA PRO A 56 14.32 1.05 -27.12
C PRO A 56 15.56 1.88 -26.78
N GLU A 57 15.66 2.33 -25.54
CA GLU A 57 16.93 2.78 -24.96
C GLU A 57 17.99 1.69 -25.16
N PRO A 58 19.25 2.04 -25.47
CA PRO A 58 20.28 1.05 -25.75
C PRO A 58 20.48 0.13 -24.54
N SER A 59 20.21 -1.16 -24.73
CA SER A 59 20.18 -2.18 -23.68
C SER A 59 21.48 -2.27 -22.86
N GLU A 60 22.61 -1.92 -23.47
CA GLU A 60 23.93 -1.85 -22.85
C GLU A 60 23.97 -0.81 -21.71
N THR A 61 23.40 0.38 -21.91
CA THR A 61 23.34 1.42 -20.87
C THR A 61 22.50 0.96 -19.68
N PHE A 62 21.41 0.22 -19.94
CA PHE A 62 20.54 -0.30 -18.89
C PHE A 62 21.20 -1.42 -18.08
N THR A 63 21.81 -2.41 -18.75
CA THR A 63 22.49 -3.53 -18.09
C THR A 63 23.66 -3.06 -17.23
N ASN A 64 24.52 -2.18 -17.76
CA ASN A 64 25.60 -1.56 -17.00
C ASN A 64 25.12 -0.82 -15.72
N LEU A 65 23.96 -0.16 -15.80
CA LEU A 65 23.37 0.58 -14.67
C LEU A 65 22.83 -0.38 -13.60
N VAL A 66 22.16 -1.47 -14.00
CA VAL A 66 21.70 -2.51 -13.07
C VAL A 66 22.87 -3.25 -12.41
N GLU A 67 23.94 -3.54 -13.15
CA GLU A 67 25.14 -4.18 -12.62
C GLU A 67 25.89 -3.28 -11.62
N ALA A 68 26.07 -1.99 -11.93
CA ALA A 68 26.64 -1.01 -11.01
C ALA A 68 25.80 -0.88 -9.72
N ALA A 69 24.47 -0.85 -9.83
CA ALA A 69 23.58 -0.86 -8.68
C ALA A 69 23.69 -2.14 -7.85
N ARG A 70 23.81 -3.32 -8.47
CA ARG A 70 24.05 -4.59 -7.75
C ARG A 70 25.37 -4.58 -7.00
N ALA A 71 26.46 -4.12 -7.62
CA ALA A 71 27.77 -3.99 -6.97
C ALA A 71 27.70 -3.06 -5.74
N ARG A 72 26.96 -1.95 -5.85
CA ARG A 72 26.74 -1.01 -4.74
C ARG A 72 25.91 -1.60 -3.59
N VAL A 73 24.93 -2.46 -3.88
CA VAL A 73 24.16 -3.16 -2.84
C VAL A 73 25.03 -4.18 -2.09
N GLU A 74 25.99 -4.83 -2.76
CA GLU A 74 26.91 -5.77 -2.10
C GLU A 74 27.92 -5.08 -1.20
N SER A 75 28.31 -3.83 -1.52
CA SER A 75 29.26 -3.05 -0.72
C SER A 75 28.65 -2.40 0.53
N TYR A 76 27.33 -2.55 0.77
CA TYR A 76 26.63 -1.98 1.91
C TYR A 76 27.14 -2.55 3.25
N VAL A 77 27.51 -1.68 4.20
CA VAL A 77 27.88 -2.07 5.56
C VAL A 77 26.66 -1.97 6.48
N ASN A 78 26.40 -3.03 7.23
CA ASN A 78 25.33 -3.07 8.22
C ASN A 78 25.69 -2.20 9.43
N GLU A 79 24.79 -1.31 9.84
CA GLU A 79 24.95 -0.42 10.99
C GLU A 79 24.02 -0.80 12.17
N GLY A 80 23.24 -1.87 12.04
CA GLY A 80 22.31 -2.34 13.07
C GLY A 80 20.95 -1.65 13.04
N ARG A 81 20.56 -1.07 11.91
CA ARG A 81 19.26 -0.43 11.69
C ARG A 81 18.14 -1.48 11.54
N PRO A 82 16.87 -1.12 11.74
CA PRO A 82 15.75 -2.03 11.51
C PRO A 82 15.72 -2.59 10.08
N HIS A 83 15.48 -3.90 9.97
CA HIS A 83 15.25 -4.63 8.71
C HIS A 83 16.43 -4.64 7.72
N GLU A 84 17.66 -4.32 8.16
CA GLU A 84 18.88 -4.42 7.35
C GLU A 84 19.12 -5.83 6.79
N GLU A 85 18.71 -6.86 7.51
CA GLU A 85 18.80 -8.26 7.08
C GLU A 85 18.05 -8.51 5.75
N TYR A 86 17.05 -7.68 5.43
CA TYR A 86 16.29 -7.74 4.18
C TYR A 86 16.78 -6.75 3.12
N LEU A 87 17.63 -5.77 3.45
CA LEU A 87 18.04 -4.70 2.52
C LEU A 87 18.68 -5.26 1.25
N ARG A 88 19.72 -6.10 1.38
CA ARG A 88 20.41 -6.70 0.24
C ARG A 88 19.49 -7.58 -0.63
N PRO A 89 18.76 -8.58 -0.09
CA PRO A 89 17.88 -9.41 -0.92
C PRO A 89 16.71 -8.61 -1.53
N CYS A 90 16.09 -7.67 -0.82
CA CYS A 90 15.01 -6.85 -1.36
C CYS A 90 15.49 -5.92 -2.48
N LEU A 91 16.60 -5.20 -2.32
CA LEU A 91 17.12 -4.33 -3.39
C LEU A 91 17.53 -5.13 -4.62
N LYS A 92 18.17 -6.31 -4.45
CA LYS A 92 18.44 -7.22 -5.58
C LYS A 92 17.16 -7.68 -6.28
N ALA A 93 16.11 -8.02 -5.52
CA ALA A 93 14.83 -8.40 -6.08
C ALA A 93 14.15 -7.24 -6.84
N PHE A 94 14.20 -6.00 -6.34
CA PHE A 94 13.66 -4.85 -7.07
C PHE A 94 14.42 -4.58 -8.38
N LEU A 95 15.72 -4.85 -8.43
CA LEU A 95 16.56 -4.79 -9.64
C LEU A 95 16.31 -5.94 -10.64
N GLU A 96 15.49 -6.93 -10.31
CA GLU A 96 15.21 -8.11 -11.16
C GLU A 96 13.72 -8.21 -11.54
N TRP A 97 12.80 -7.92 -10.61
CA TRP A 97 11.38 -8.22 -10.73
C TRP A 97 10.47 -7.02 -11.02
N LEU A 98 10.96 -5.78 -10.86
CA LEU A 98 10.19 -4.59 -11.27
C LEU A 98 10.06 -4.52 -12.81
N PRO A 99 9.06 -3.81 -13.36
CA PRO A 99 9.06 -3.45 -14.78
C PRO A 99 10.33 -2.64 -15.16
N PRO A 100 10.81 -2.66 -16.41
CA PRO A 100 12.09 -2.04 -16.80
C PRO A 100 12.26 -0.57 -16.39
N GLY A 101 11.19 0.24 -16.44
CA GLY A 101 11.22 1.62 -15.95
C GLY A 101 11.41 1.73 -14.43
N GLY A 102 10.84 0.78 -13.67
CA GLY A 102 11.04 0.66 -12.22
C GLY A 102 12.45 0.20 -11.87
N GLN A 103 12.98 -0.83 -12.56
CA GLN A 103 14.37 -1.27 -12.42
C GLN A 103 15.34 -0.11 -12.68
N THR A 104 15.12 0.65 -13.76
CA THR A 104 15.95 1.82 -14.11
C THR A 104 15.89 2.92 -13.03
N SER A 105 14.71 3.19 -12.45
CA SER A 105 14.59 4.19 -11.37
C SER A 105 15.35 3.74 -10.13
N VAL A 106 15.04 2.54 -9.61
CA VAL A 106 15.67 2.00 -8.40
C VAL A 106 17.18 1.89 -8.55
N ALA A 107 17.67 1.44 -9.72
CA ALA A 107 19.10 1.35 -9.98
C ALA A 107 19.79 2.74 -9.98
N ARG A 108 19.12 3.79 -10.50
CA ARG A 108 19.62 5.17 -10.39
C ARG A 108 19.62 5.65 -8.95
N ASP A 109 18.55 5.41 -8.20
CA ASP A 109 18.43 5.82 -6.80
C ASP A 109 19.49 5.15 -5.91
N ILE A 110 19.80 3.87 -6.16
CA ILE A 110 20.91 3.14 -5.52
C ILE A 110 22.29 3.74 -5.89
N ILE A 111 22.54 4.08 -7.16
CA ILE A 111 23.82 4.69 -7.58
C ILE A 111 23.98 6.10 -7.02
N ASN A 112 22.88 6.88 -6.96
CA ASN A 112 22.85 8.23 -6.37
C ASN A 112 23.06 8.23 -4.84
N ALA A 113 22.97 7.08 -4.18
CA ALA A 113 23.41 6.92 -2.80
C ALA A 113 24.96 6.98 -2.67
N GLU A 114 25.72 6.87 -3.76
CA GLU A 114 27.19 6.90 -3.77
C GLU A 114 27.78 6.00 -2.67
N ASN A 115 28.75 6.44 -1.87
CA ASN A 115 29.30 5.66 -0.75
C ASN A 115 28.54 5.86 0.58
N ASP A 116 27.32 6.41 0.54
CA ASP A 116 26.53 6.76 1.71
C ASP A 116 25.50 5.65 2.02
N ASP A 117 25.82 4.81 3.02
CA ASP A 117 24.96 3.71 3.45
C ASP A 117 23.68 4.19 4.16
N GLN A 118 23.67 5.41 4.73
CA GLN A 118 22.43 6.04 5.24
C GLN A 118 21.45 6.34 4.09
N LYS A 119 21.94 6.83 2.94
CA LYS A 119 21.10 7.02 1.74
C LYS A 119 20.64 5.69 1.15
N LEU A 120 21.51 4.69 1.07
CA LEU A 120 21.12 3.38 0.50
C LEU A 120 20.05 2.70 1.37
N TRP A 121 20.16 2.79 2.69
CA TRP A 121 19.11 2.36 3.61
C TRP A 121 17.81 3.18 3.44
N GLN A 122 17.90 4.49 3.20
CA GLN A 122 16.72 5.31 2.93
C GLN A 122 15.97 4.87 1.66
N VAL A 123 16.69 4.57 0.56
CA VAL A 123 16.08 4.05 -0.68
C VAL A 123 15.34 2.73 -0.42
N PHE A 124 15.94 1.82 0.35
CA PHE A 124 15.26 0.59 0.79
C PHE A 124 14.01 0.87 1.63
N HIS A 125 14.10 1.74 2.63
CA HIS A 125 12.98 2.10 3.50
C HIS A 125 11.83 2.78 2.74
N ASP A 126 12.15 3.65 1.77
CA ASP A 126 11.16 4.31 0.92
C ASP A 126 10.44 3.29 0.02
N LEU A 127 11.17 2.33 -0.56
CA LEU A 127 10.56 1.22 -1.33
C LEU A 127 9.64 0.35 -0.47
N LEU A 128 10.04 0.04 0.78
CA LEU A 128 9.13 -0.64 1.72
C LEU A 128 7.87 0.19 2.00
N THR A 129 8.04 1.48 2.25
CA THR A 129 6.95 2.37 2.68
C THR A 129 5.96 2.71 1.57
N TYR A 130 6.43 2.92 0.34
CA TYR A 130 5.59 3.34 -0.79
C TYR A 130 5.05 2.19 -1.65
N LEU A 131 5.69 1.02 -1.64
CA LEU A 131 5.27 -0.14 -2.42
C LEU A 131 4.81 -1.30 -1.54
N LEU A 132 5.65 -1.75 -0.61
CA LEU A 132 5.41 -3.00 0.10
C LEU A 132 4.33 -2.87 1.20
N TYR A 133 4.33 -1.78 1.97
CA TYR A 133 3.34 -1.56 3.03
C TYR A 133 1.91 -1.33 2.50
N PRO A 134 1.67 -0.53 1.44
CA PRO A 134 0.34 -0.41 0.84
C PRO A 134 -0.15 -1.76 0.29
N MET A 135 0.71 -2.49 -0.44
CA MET A 135 0.38 -3.83 -0.92
C MET A 135 0.01 -4.77 0.24
N MET A 136 0.78 -4.79 1.33
CA MET A 136 0.47 -5.64 2.49
C MET A 136 -0.84 -5.23 3.18
N ALA A 137 -1.09 -3.93 3.35
CA ALA A 137 -2.32 -3.42 3.96
C ALA A 137 -3.57 -3.76 3.13
N GLU A 138 -3.50 -3.62 1.80
CA GLU A 138 -4.59 -3.97 0.88
C GLU A 138 -4.74 -5.49 0.70
N SER A 139 -3.64 -6.24 0.75
CA SER A 139 -3.63 -7.71 0.68
C SER A 139 -4.11 -8.41 1.95
N SER A 140 -4.49 -7.66 2.99
CA SER A 140 -5.13 -8.19 4.18
C SER A 140 -6.47 -8.83 3.77
N ILE A 141 -6.39 -10.11 3.43
CA ILE A 141 -7.53 -10.93 3.02
C ILE A 141 -8.58 -10.74 4.10
N PRO A 142 -9.74 -10.11 3.81
CA PRO A 142 -10.81 -10.05 4.79
C PRO A 142 -11.10 -11.49 5.15
N SER A 143 -10.89 -11.84 6.44
CA SER A 143 -11.07 -13.20 6.94
C SER A 143 -12.32 -13.77 6.31
N LYS A 144 -12.16 -14.73 5.39
CA LYS A 144 -13.32 -15.31 4.70
C LYS A 144 -14.28 -15.69 5.80
N PRO A 145 -15.51 -15.14 5.84
CA PRO A 145 -16.49 -15.65 6.79
C PRO A 145 -16.55 -17.15 6.49
N GLU A 146 -16.22 -17.95 7.51
CA GLU A 146 -16.08 -19.38 7.33
C GLU A 146 -17.36 -19.87 6.67
N SER A 147 -17.21 -20.49 5.48
CA SER A 147 -18.36 -20.82 4.64
C SER A 147 -19.32 -21.61 5.52
N PRO A 148 -20.57 -21.15 5.74
CA PRO A 148 -21.51 -21.89 6.60
C PRO A 148 -21.84 -23.28 6.04
N PHE A 149 -21.39 -23.57 4.82
CA PHE A 149 -21.38 -24.87 4.18
C PHE A 149 -19.97 -25.46 4.19
N ASP A 150 -19.79 -26.48 5.02
CA ASP A 150 -18.60 -27.32 5.11
C ASP A 150 -18.59 -28.37 3.98
N PHE A 151 -18.19 -27.93 2.78
CA PHE A 151 -18.09 -28.77 1.58
C PHE A 151 -16.94 -29.81 1.64
N ARG A 152 -16.18 -29.93 2.75
CA ARG A 152 -15.06 -30.88 2.89
C ARG A 152 -15.48 -32.31 3.29
N LYS A 153 -16.77 -32.65 3.21
CA LYS A 153 -17.23 -34.04 3.35
C LYS A 153 -17.16 -34.76 1.99
N PRO A 154 -16.69 -36.02 1.93
CA PRO A 154 -16.47 -36.73 0.68
C PRO A 154 -17.80 -37.20 0.07
N ASN A 155 -18.48 -36.30 -0.66
CA ASN A 155 -19.69 -36.58 -1.44
C ASN A 155 -19.66 -35.84 -2.79
N LEU A 156 -18.46 -35.68 -3.38
CA LEU A 156 -18.30 -35.15 -4.74
C LEU A 156 -19.05 -35.99 -5.78
N ASP A 157 -19.04 -37.34 -5.64
CA ASP A 157 -19.77 -38.24 -6.54
C ASP A 157 -21.30 -38.05 -6.45
N VAL A 158 -21.84 -37.81 -5.25
CA VAL A 158 -23.26 -37.54 -5.06
C VAL A 158 -23.62 -36.18 -5.68
N PHE A 159 -22.80 -35.15 -5.46
CA PHE A 159 -23.08 -33.81 -5.98
C PHE A 159 -22.98 -33.74 -7.51
N ALA A 160 -21.98 -34.42 -8.09
CA ALA A 160 -21.83 -34.57 -9.54
C ALA A 160 -23.00 -35.37 -10.16
N GLY A 161 -23.50 -36.41 -9.48
CA GLY A 161 -24.69 -37.17 -9.91
C GLY A 161 -26.00 -36.38 -9.81
N THR A 162 -26.07 -35.36 -8.94
CA THR A 162 -27.24 -34.46 -8.81
C THR A 162 -27.14 -33.18 -9.65
N LEU A 163 -26.04 -32.95 -10.36
CA LEU A 163 -25.98 -31.84 -11.30
C LEU A 163 -26.97 -32.12 -12.44
N ILE A 164 -28.07 -31.36 -12.46
CA ILE A 164 -28.96 -31.30 -13.61
C ILE A 164 -28.08 -31.05 -14.84
N GLN A 165 -28.17 -31.91 -15.85
CA GLN A 165 -27.40 -31.74 -17.09
C GLN A 165 -27.60 -30.30 -17.58
N PRO A 166 -26.54 -29.60 -18.03
CA PRO A 166 -26.67 -28.23 -18.50
C PRO A 166 -27.72 -28.20 -19.61
N GLU A 167 -28.86 -27.58 -19.32
CA GLU A 167 -29.97 -27.47 -20.26
C GLU A 167 -29.43 -26.77 -21.51
N VAL A 168 -29.55 -27.46 -22.66
CA VAL A 168 -28.96 -26.99 -23.91
C VAL A 168 -29.60 -25.66 -24.23
N ARG A 169 -28.79 -24.59 -24.20
CA ARG A 169 -29.26 -23.23 -24.44
C ARG A 169 -30.00 -23.18 -25.76
N ASP A 170 -31.26 -22.74 -25.70
CA ASP A 170 -32.10 -22.56 -26.87
C ASP A 170 -31.34 -21.77 -27.95
N PRO A 171 -31.25 -22.29 -29.21
CA PRO A 171 -30.55 -21.59 -30.29
C PRO A 171 -31.10 -20.16 -30.50
N ASP A 172 -32.40 -19.97 -30.33
CA ASP A 172 -33.09 -18.70 -30.59
C ASP A 172 -32.88 -17.67 -29.46
N PHE A 173 -32.30 -18.08 -28.31
CA PHE A 173 -31.97 -17.20 -27.19
C PHE A 173 -31.16 -15.98 -27.63
N ARG A 174 -30.19 -16.16 -28.53
CA ARG A 174 -29.34 -15.07 -29.02
C ARG A 174 -30.16 -14.04 -29.81
N ASP A 175 -31.06 -14.53 -30.65
CA ASP A 175 -31.86 -13.71 -31.57
C ASP A 175 -33.04 -13.03 -30.85
N GLU A 176 -33.48 -13.58 -29.72
CA GLU A 176 -34.46 -12.93 -28.85
C GLU A 176 -33.82 -11.87 -27.95
N CYS A 177 -32.60 -12.09 -27.43
CA CYS A 177 -31.85 -11.03 -26.74
C CYS A 177 -31.52 -9.84 -27.64
N ALA A 178 -31.25 -10.07 -28.93
CA ALA A 178 -30.95 -9.01 -29.90
C ALA A 178 -32.19 -8.20 -30.36
N ARG A 179 -33.40 -8.59 -29.95
CA ARG A 179 -34.68 -7.93 -30.28
C ARG A 179 -35.21 -6.97 -29.19
N ARG A 180 -34.48 -6.80 -28.09
CA ARG A 180 -34.82 -5.87 -26.98
C ARG A 180 -33.99 -4.59 -27.02
#